data_AF-A0A2I0PQK9-F1
#
_entry.id   AF-A0A2I0PQK9-F1
#
_cell.length_a   1.000
_cell.length_b   1.000
_cell.length_c   1.000
_cell.angle_alpha   90.00
_cell.angle_beta   90.00
_cell.angle_gamma   90.00
#
_symmetry.space_group_name_H-M   'P 1'
#
loop_
_entity.id
_entity.type
_entity.pdbx_description
1 polymer ?
#
loop_
_entity_poly.entity_id
_entity_poly.type
_entity_poly.pdbx_seq_one_letter_code
_entity_poly.pdbx_strand_id
1 'polypeptide(L)'
;MLFMIGKHEVNAEVEKKQEIKSKHTGRTLEKLKIHFQVYNQKKVPETIFSKENRQQWIVKNSSYYYTEGNPVIRYMLEIEEVENLKIDYLELNELNIKPYEYYEEINSSKGDSLIIKAIVELKLDFWEKIQELYHQTGYFKVIRIGISKEKKNMRFERIIWSRKEDVVKCALLLYEDIYDKFKSHSPINPELEALKKDLIKNDNTLDFLINLLHERNILNSDDMENIKICQKTMNTLKFGEVEDLEEFLRIYKI
;
A
#
# COMPACT_ATOMS: atom_id res chain seq x y z
N MET A 1 27.89 20.60 10.49
CA MET A 1 27.47 19.19 10.44
C MET A 1 27.97 18.60 9.14
N LEU A 2 28.57 17.41 9.19
CA LEU A 2 29.13 16.73 8.02
C LEU A 2 28.09 15.88 7.29
N PHE A 3 27.90 16.15 6.00
CA PHE A 3 27.01 15.41 5.12
C PHE A 3 27.73 14.81 3.92
N MET A 4 27.26 13.65 3.47
CA MET A 4 27.56 13.05 2.18
C MET A 4 26.44 13.40 1.20
N ILE A 5 26.77 14.21 0.20
CA ILE A 5 25.88 14.63 -0.88
C ILE A 5 26.38 14.00 -2.18
N GLY A 6 25.73 12.91 -2.58
CA GLY A 6 26.20 12.04 -3.65
C GLY A 6 27.52 11.38 -3.25
N LYS A 7 28.61 11.76 -3.92
CA LYS A 7 29.97 11.27 -3.63
C LYS A 7 30.84 12.30 -2.91
N HIS A 8 30.27 13.42 -2.48
CA HIS A 8 31.01 14.53 -1.92
C HIS A 8 30.69 14.71 -0.43
N GLU A 9 31.74 14.88 0.35
CA GLU A 9 31.64 15.31 1.73
C GLU A 9 31.56 16.84 1.79
N VAL A 10 30.59 17.35 2.52
CA VAL A 10 30.42 18.79 2.75
C VAL A 10 30.21 19.06 4.23
N ASN A 11 30.79 20.15 4.71
CA ASN A 11 30.41 20.71 5.99
C ASN A 11 29.26 21.70 5.77
N ALA A 12 28.09 21.39 6.31
CA ALA A 12 26.92 22.22 6.21
C ALA A 12 26.60 22.88 7.56
N GLU A 13 26.21 24.13 7.50
CA GLU A 13 25.67 24.88 8.62
C GLU A 13 24.15 24.67 8.67
N VAL A 14 23.61 24.52 9.88
CA VAL A 14 22.17 24.37 10.10
C VAL A 14 21.60 25.75 10.35
N GLU A 15 20.84 26.27 9.39
CA GLU A 15 20.14 27.56 9.49
C GLU A 15 18.88 27.44 10.35
N LYS A 16 18.14 26.32 10.20
CA LYS A 16 16.90 26.10 10.93
C LYS A 16 16.73 24.62 11.26
N LYS A 17 16.28 24.32 12.47
CA LYS A 17 15.86 22.99 12.91
C LYS A 17 14.39 23.04 13.33
N GLN A 18 13.62 22.07 12.86
CA GLN A 18 12.21 21.90 13.19
C GLN A 18 11.95 20.44 13.51
N GLU A 19 11.01 20.20 14.42
CA GLU A 19 10.49 18.88 14.73
C GLU A 19 9.15 18.70 14.04
N ILE A 20 8.96 17.55 13.39
CA ILE A 20 7.70 17.14 12.77
C ILE A 20 7.30 15.78 13.32
N LYS A 21 6.00 15.50 13.41
CA LYS A 21 5.54 14.15 13.75
C LYS A 21 5.38 13.32 12.49
N SER A 22 5.98 12.13 12.47
CA SER A 22 5.76 11.14 11.43
C SER A 22 4.27 10.79 11.39
N LYS A 23 3.71 10.78 10.17
CA LYS A 23 2.35 10.29 9.90
C LYS A 23 2.28 8.76 9.93
N HIS A 24 3.42 8.08 9.78
CA HIS A 24 3.52 6.63 9.81
C HIS A 24 3.64 6.08 11.23
N THR A 25 4.54 6.65 12.04
CA THR A 25 4.92 6.08 13.34
C THR A 25 4.51 6.96 14.54
N GLY A 26 4.17 8.23 14.29
CA GLY A 26 3.96 9.23 15.36
C GLY A 26 5.25 9.70 16.03
N ARG A 27 6.41 9.17 15.64
CA ARG A 27 7.72 9.59 16.16
C ARG A 27 8.02 11.02 15.74
N THR A 28 8.77 11.72 16.59
CA THR A 28 9.34 13.01 16.22
C THR A 28 10.49 12.78 15.25
N LEU A 29 10.39 13.38 14.07
CA LEU A 29 11.41 13.43 13.04
C LEU A 29 11.96 14.86 12.95
N GLU A 30 13.19 14.99 12.47
CA GLU A 30 13.81 16.29 12.26
C GLU A 30 13.62 16.79 10.82
N LYS A 31 13.31 18.08 10.67
CA LYS A 31 13.41 18.81 9.42
C LYS A 31 14.45 19.91 9.57
N LEU A 32 15.47 19.90 8.72
CA LEU A 32 16.56 20.87 8.75
C LEU A 32 16.53 21.74 7.49
N LYS A 33 16.88 23.01 7.66
CA LYS A 33 17.34 23.87 6.57
C LYS A 33 18.83 24.02 6.74
N ILE A 34 19.60 23.54 5.76
CA ILE A 34 21.06 23.55 5.79
C ILE A 34 21.60 24.35 4.62
N HIS A 35 22.76 24.97 4.82
CA HIS A 35 23.53 25.57 3.72
C HIS A 35 24.97 25.15 3.76
N PHE A 36 25.58 25.05 2.59
CA PHE A 36 26.98 24.69 2.43
C PHE A 36 27.54 25.30 1.16
N GLN A 37 28.86 25.30 1.06
CA GLN A 37 29.58 25.87 -0.07
C GLN A 37 30.43 24.79 -0.74
N VAL A 38 30.44 24.78 -2.07
CA VAL A 38 31.26 23.86 -2.86
C VAL A 38 31.88 24.59 -4.04
N TYR A 39 33.03 24.10 -4.48
CA TYR A 39 33.62 24.48 -5.75
C TYR A 39 32.93 23.71 -6.89
N ASN A 40 32.45 24.45 -7.89
CA ASN A 40 31.67 23.96 -9.03
C ASN A 40 30.29 23.39 -8.65
N GLN A 41 29.41 23.38 -9.65
CA GLN A 41 28.05 22.88 -9.46
C GLN A 41 28.04 21.37 -9.23
N LYS A 42 27.28 20.95 -8.22
CA LYS A 42 27.04 19.56 -7.87
C LYS A 42 25.58 19.21 -8.11
N LYS A 43 25.35 17.99 -8.60
CA LYS A 43 24.00 17.41 -8.64
C LYS A 43 23.63 17.00 -7.23
N VAL A 44 22.56 17.59 -6.70
CA VAL A 44 22.00 17.22 -5.40
C VAL A 44 21.15 15.95 -5.61
N PRO A 45 21.46 14.83 -4.93
CA PRO A 45 20.62 13.64 -4.96
C PRO A 45 19.34 13.86 -4.13
N GLU A 46 18.33 13.02 -4.35
CA GLU A 46 17.11 13.03 -3.54
C GLU A 46 17.35 12.63 -2.08
N THR A 47 18.39 11.84 -1.82
CA THR A 47 18.75 11.40 -0.46
C THR A 47 20.21 11.72 -0.14
N ILE A 48 20.45 12.16 1.09
CA ILE A 48 21.78 12.48 1.61
C ILE A 48 21.98 11.82 2.97
N PHE A 49 23.23 11.70 3.42
CA PHE A 49 23.55 11.05 4.69
C PHE A 49 24.35 12.00 5.58
N SER A 50 23.99 12.07 6.86
CA SER A 50 24.85 12.69 7.86
C SER A 50 25.93 11.71 8.29
N LYS A 51 27.19 12.12 8.28
CA LYS A 51 28.32 11.26 8.71
C LYS A 51 28.36 11.07 10.21
N GLU A 52 27.92 12.06 10.97
CA GLU A 52 28.05 12.08 12.42
C GLU A 52 27.16 11.02 13.09
N ASN A 53 25.93 10.87 12.61
CA ASN A 53 24.93 9.96 13.18
C ASN A 53 24.47 8.86 12.22
N ARG A 54 25.04 8.78 11.01
CA ARG A 54 24.63 7.85 9.94
C ARG A 54 23.14 7.94 9.57
N GLN A 55 22.52 9.08 9.88
CA GLN A 55 21.11 9.32 9.58
C GLN A 55 20.94 9.62 8.09
N GLN A 56 19.91 9.03 7.50
CA GLN A 56 19.51 9.32 6.13
C GLN A 56 18.48 10.46 6.12
N TRP A 57 18.57 11.31 5.11
CA TRP A 57 17.71 12.47 4.93
C TRP A 57 17.20 12.52 3.49
N ILE A 58 15.95 12.94 3.31
CA ILE A 58 15.37 13.20 1.99
C ILE A 58 15.39 14.71 1.72
N VAL A 59 15.83 15.09 0.53
CA VAL A 59 15.86 16.48 0.07
C VAL A 59 14.47 16.85 -0.42
N LYS A 60 13.77 17.71 0.32
CA LYS A 60 12.44 18.22 -0.03
C LYS A 60 12.52 19.42 -0.97
N ASN A 61 13.53 20.26 -0.77
CA ASN A 61 13.78 21.42 -1.61
C ASN A 61 15.29 21.65 -1.73
N SER A 62 15.73 22.10 -2.91
CA SER A 62 17.11 22.45 -3.16
C SER A 62 17.18 23.73 -3.98
N SER A 63 17.97 24.69 -3.50
CA SER A 63 18.29 25.90 -4.23
C SER A 63 19.78 26.19 -4.14
N TYR A 64 20.31 26.95 -5.08
CA TYR A 64 21.69 27.39 -5.05
C TYR A 64 21.81 28.79 -5.64
N TYR A 65 22.86 29.49 -5.25
CA TYR A 65 23.21 30.79 -5.80
C TYR A 65 24.72 30.89 -5.94
N TYR A 66 25.14 31.69 -6.92
CA TYR A 66 26.54 31.89 -7.27
C TYR A 66 26.77 33.36 -7.63
N THR A 67 28.03 33.77 -7.59
CA THR A 67 28.44 35.09 -8.09
C THR A 67 29.25 34.86 -9.36
N GLU A 68 28.96 35.62 -10.42
CA GLU A 68 29.70 35.51 -11.67
C GLU A 68 31.19 35.80 -11.45
N GLY A 69 32.06 34.97 -12.03
CA GLY A 69 33.50 35.02 -11.80
C GLY A 69 33.98 34.39 -10.48
N ASN A 70 33.09 33.92 -9.60
CA ASN A 70 33.45 33.19 -8.39
C ASN A 70 33.11 31.68 -8.53
N PRO A 71 34.09 30.77 -8.43
CA PRO A 71 33.85 29.33 -8.55
C PRO A 71 33.11 28.71 -7.35
N VAL A 72 32.90 29.48 -6.28
CA VAL A 72 32.18 29.04 -5.07
C VAL A 72 30.67 29.17 -5.29
N ILE A 73 29.97 28.05 -5.15
CA ILE A 73 28.51 27.97 -5.22
C ILE A 73 27.98 27.68 -3.83
N ARG A 74 26.95 28.41 -3.43
CA ARG A 74 26.29 28.25 -2.14
C ARG A 74 24.97 27.53 -2.35
N TYR A 75 24.78 26.42 -1.64
CA TYR A 75 23.57 25.62 -1.67
C TYR A 75 22.75 25.87 -0.41
N MET A 76 21.43 25.82 -0.56
CA MET A 76 20.45 25.78 0.54
C MET A 76 19.52 24.61 0.29
N LEU A 77 19.49 23.67 1.23
CA LEU A 77 18.64 22.48 1.18
C LEU A 77 17.65 22.49 2.33
N GLU A 78 16.40 22.13 2.03
CA GLU A 78 15.47 21.66 3.05
C GLU A 78 15.46 20.14 3.03
N ILE A 79 15.85 19.55 4.15
CA ILE A 79 15.97 18.10 4.30
C ILE A 79 15.10 17.62 5.45
N GLU A 80 14.58 16.41 5.32
CA GLU A 80 13.74 15.76 6.32
C GLU A 80 14.32 14.40 6.66
N GLU A 81 14.32 14.05 7.93
CA GLU A 81 14.82 12.77 8.41
C GLU A 81 14.03 11.62 7.78
N VAL A 82 14.73 10.63 7.23
CA VAL A 82 14.11 9.41 6.71
C VAL A 82 13.91 8.44 7.87
N GLU A 83 12.67 8.06 8.11
CA GLU A 83 12.36 6.97 9.03
C GLU A 83 12.46 5.60 8.34
N ASN A 84 13.00 4.62 9.06
CA ASN A 84 13.07 3.25 8.57
C ASN A 84 11.84 2.47 9.05
N LEU A 85 10.94 2.16 8.12
CA LEU A 85 9.71 1.42 8.38
C LEU A 85 9.97 -0.08 8.21
N LYS A 86 10.13 -0.78 9.34
CA LYS A 86 10.34 -2.23 9.34
C LYS A 86 9.13 -2.92 9.96
N ILE A 87 8.33 -3.58 9.12
CA ILE A 87 7.23 -4.41 9.59
C ILE A 87 7.76 -5.75 10.10
N ASP A 88 7.23 -6.20 11.23
CA ASP A 88 7.40 -7.56 11.73
C ASP A 88 6.19 -8.42 11.35
N TYR A 89 4.99 -7.92 11.67
CA TYR A 89 3.71 -8.59 11.38
C TYR A 89 2.60 -7.56 11.10
N LEU A 90 1.65 -7.95 10.25
CA LEU A 90 0.35 -7.30 10.14
C LEU A 90 -0.67 -8.12 10.92
N GLU A 91 -1.30 -7.47 11.90
CA GLU A 91 -2.45 -8.02 12.61
C GLU A 91 -3.72 -7.52 11.91
N LEU A 92 -4.41 -8.40 11.19
CA LEU A 92 -5.69 -8.13 10.52
C LEU A 92 -6.81 -8.74 11.38
N ASN A 93 -7.46 -7.93 12.20
CA ASN A 93 -8.35 -8.39 13.26
C ASN A 93 -7.64 -9.32 14.27
N GLU A 94 -7.87 -10.63 14.22
CA GLU A 94 -7.17 -11.63 15.06
C GLU A 94 -6.12 -12.45 14.27
N LEU A 95 -5.89 -12.10 12.99
CA LEU A 95 -4.97 -12.80 12.09
C LEU A 95 -3.61 -12.11 12.08
N ASN A 96 -2.58 -12.81 12.55
CA ASN A 96 -1.21 -12.34 12.44
C ASN A 96 -0.55 -12.93 11.20
N ILE A 97 -0.28 -12.08 10.20
CA ILE A 97 0.40 -12.46 8.97
C ILE A 97 1.77 -11.78 8.91
N LYS A 98 2.75 -12.47 8.35
CA LYS A 98 4.10 -11.93 8.15
C LYS A 98 4.31 -11.62 6.67
N PRO A 99 4.31 -10.34 6.27
CA PRO A 99 4.67 -9.97 4.91
C PRO A 99 6.15 -10.25 4.66
N TYR A 100 6.46 -10.77 3.48
CA TYR A 100 7.84 -10.84 2.99
C TYR A 100 8.19 -9.58 2.17
N GLU A 101 7.18 -8.93 1.59
CA GLU A 101 7.28 -7.57 1.05
C GLU A 101 6.21 -6.68 1.67
N TYR A 102 6.60 -5.45 1.98
CA TYR A 102 5.73 -4.48 2.63
C TYR A 102 6.04 -3.07 2.15
N TYR A 103 4.98 -2.35 1.80
CA TYR A 103 5.03 -0.95 1.44
C TYR A 103 3.83 -0.26 2.08
N GLU A 104 4.06 0.95 2.57
CA GLU A 104 2.99 1.83 3.02
C GLU A 104 3.24 3.26 2.55
N GLU A 105 2.15 3.96 2.27
CA GLU A 105 2.20 5.37 1.89
C GLU A 105 1.08 6.16 2.56
N ILE A 106 1.32 7.45 2.72
CA ILE A 106 0.33 8.41 3.21
C ILE A 106 -0.17 9.24 2.05
N ASN A 107 -1.46 9.10 1.74
CA ASN A 107 -2.09 9.86 0.68
C ASN A 107 -2.59 11.22 1.20
N SER A 108 -1.76 12.25 1.06
CA SER A 108 -2.11 13.60 1.49
C SER A 108 -3.27 14.23 0.73
N SER A 109 -3.55 13.80 -0.51
CA SER A 109 -4.72 14.28 -1.25
C SER A 109 -6.05 13.72 -0.70
N LYS A 110 -5.99 12.64 0.09
CA LYS A 110 -7.12 11.94 0.68
C LYS A 110 -7.06 11.99 2.20
N GLY A 111 -6.82 13.18 2.75
CA GLY A 111 -6.85 13.44 4.19
C GLY A 111 -5.76 12.71 4.98
N ASP A 112 -4.59 12.51 4.37
CA ASP A 112 -3.48 11.74 4.95
C ASP A 112 -3.87 10.29 5.29
N SER A 113 -4.64 9.65 4.42
CA SER A 113 -5.04 8.25 4.59
C SER A 113 -3.87 7.30 4.33
N LEU A 114 -3.74 6.30 5.20
CA LEU A 114 -2.76 5.24 5.05
C LEU A 114 -3.22 4.21 4.01
N ILE A 115 -2.33 3.91 3.08
CA ILE A 115 -2.46 2.81 2.11
C ILE A 115 -1.36 1.80 2.42
N ILE A 116 -1.72 0.53 2.54
CA ILE A 116 -0.77 -0.56 2.74
C ILE A 116 -0.85 -1.51 1.56
N LYS A 117 0.32 -1.86 1.04
CA LYS A 117 0.50 -3.00 0.15
C LYS A 117 1.40 -4.02 0.84
N ALA A 118 0.91 -5.25 1.00
CA ALA A 118 1.65 -6.32 1.64
C ALA A 118 1.60 -7.57 0.77
N ILE A 119 2.76 -8.22 0.58
CA ILE A 119 2.83 -9.52 -0.08
C ILE A 119 3.16 -10.57 0.97
N VAL A 120 2.29 -11.57 1.07
CA VAL A 120 2.30 -12.59 2.12
C VAL A 120 2.21 -13.97 1.51
N GLU A 121 2.75 -14.95 2.24
CA GLU A 121 2.58 -16.36 1.94
C GLU A 121 1.76 -16.99 3.07
N LEU A 122 0.64 -17.61 2.71
CA LEU A 122 -0.36 -18.11 3.64
C LEU A 122 -0.58 -19.62 3.45
N LYS A 123 -0.78 -20.31 4.56
CA LYS A 123 -1.36 -21.66 4.58
C LYS A 123 -2.86 -21.59 4.31
N LEU A 124 -3.45 -22.69 3.87
CA LEU A 124 -4.89 -22.79 3.57
C LEU A 124 -5.78 -22.30 4.73
N ASP A 125 -5.52 -22.72 5.97
CA ASP A 125 -6.31 -22.27 7.14
C ASP A 125 -6.30 -20.74 7.34
N PHE A 126 -5.19 -20.08 7.02
CA PHE A 126 -5.10 -18.62 7.10
C PHE A 126 -5.75 -17.95 5.89
N TRP A 127 -5.62 -18.57 4.72
CA TRP A 127 -6.27 -18.10 3.51
C TRP A 127 -7.78 -18.10 3.65
N GLU A 128 -8.39 -19.18 4.15
CA GLU A 128 -9.84 -19.26 4.39
C GLU A 128 -10.32 -18.10 5.28
N LYS A 129 -9.60 -17.79 6.35
CA LYS A 129 -9.93 -16.65 7.23
C LYS A 129 -9.76 -15.29 6.54
N ILE A 130 -8.80 -15.14 5.63
CA ILE A 130 -8.69 -13.93 4.79
C ILE A 130 -9.88 -13.82 3.84
N GLN A 131 -10.32 -14.93 3.26
CA GLN A 131 -11.51 -14.95 2.41
C GLN A 131 -12.76 -14.57 3.21
N GLU A 132 -12.95 -15.16 4.39
CA GLU A 132 -14.04 -14.79 5.30
C GLU A 132 -14.00 -13.31 5.66
N LEU A 133 -12.83 -12.78 6.03
CA LEU A 133 -12.66 -11.36 6.36
C LEU A 133 -12.95 -10.45 5.16
N TYR A 134 -12.56 -10.86 3.96
CA TYR A 134 -12.90 -10.16 2.72
C TYR A 134 -14.41 -10.15 2.45
N HIS A 135 -15.10 -11.27 2.72
CA HIS A 135 -16.54 -11.42 2.54
C HIS A 135 -17.39 -10.72 3.60
N GLN A 136 -16.85 -10.46 4.79
CA GLN A 136 -17.56 -9.78 5.88
C GLN A 136 -17.88 -8.29 5.61
N THR A 137 -17.62 -7.79 4.39
CA THR A 137 -17.95 -6.44 3.88
C THR A 137 -17.83 -5.33 4.93
N GLY A 138 -16.66 -4.71 5.04
CA GLY A 138 -16.52 -3.55 5.91
C GLY A 138 -15.09 -3.18 6.26
N TYR A 139 -14.99 -2.35 7.28
CA TYR A 139 -13.72 -1.97 7.90
C TYR A 139 -13.38 -2.91 9.04
N PHE A 140 -12.12 -3.32 9.11
CA PHE A 140 -11.56 -4.10 10.19
C PHE A 140 -10.33 -3.40 10.76
N LYS A 141 -9.90 -3.84 11.95
CA LYS A 141 -8.75 -3.27 12.63
C LYS A 141 -7.47 -3.87 12.07
N VAL A 142 -6.51 -3.00 11.77
CA VAL A 142 -5.16 -3.36 11.33
C VAL A 142 -4.13 -2.77 12.30
N ILE A 143 -3.18 -3.58 12.73
CA ILE A 143 -2.01 -3.15 13.52
C ILE A 143 -0.74 -3.49 12.76
N ARG A 144 0.18 -2.52 12.68
CA ARG A 144 1.45 -2.65 11.97
C ARG A 144 2.58 -2.91 12.95
N ILE A 145 2.65 -4.12 13.47
CA ILE A 145 3.63 -4.51 14.48
C ILE A 145 5.04 -4.37 13.89
N GLY A 146 5.92 -3.66 14.60
CA GLY A 146 7.25 -3.26 14.14
C GLY A 146 7.34 -1.78 13.69
N ILE A 147 6.20 -1.21 13.26
CA ILE A 147 6.11 0.19 12.82
C ILE A 147 5.30 1.04 13.82
N SER A 148 4.04 0.67 14.07
CA SER A 148 3.15 1.36 15.00
C SER A 148 2.14 0.40 15.61
N LYS A 149 1.92 0.52 16.92
CA LYS A 149 0.89 -0.23 17.68
C LYS A 149 -0.49 0.42 17.60
N GLU A 150 -0.62 1.56 16.92
CA GLU A 150 -1.89 2.22 16.72
C GLU A 150 -2.80 1.39 15.81
N LYS A 151 -4.03 1.13 16.26
CA LYS A 151 -5.04 0.41 15.48
C LYS A 151 -5.62 1.33 14.41
N LYS A 152 -5.48 0.94 13.14
CA LYS A 152 -6.11 1.64 11.99
C LYS A 152 -7.35 0.88 11.51
N ASN A 153 -8.40 1.61 11.14
CA ASN A 153 -9.58 1.02 10.50
C ASN A 153 -9.30 0.94 9.00
N MET A 154 -9.23 -0.27 8.44
CA MET A 154 -8.92 -0.46 7.03
C MET A 154 -9.87 -1.46 6.39
N ARG A 155 -9.96 -1.44 5.06
CA ARG A 155 -10.67 -2.44 4.27
C ARG A 155 -9.77 -2.95 3.16
N PHE A 156 -10.07 -4.15 2.66
CA PHE A 156 -9.48 -4.61 1.41
C PHE A 156 -10.01 -3.74 0.26
N GLU A 157 -9.09 -3.11 -0.47
CA GLU A 157 -9.40 -2.53 -1.78
C GLU A 157 -9.30 -3.61 -2.84
N ARG A 158 -8.23 -4.41 -2.80
CA ARG A 158 -8.00 -5.51 -3.73
C ARG A 158 -7.16 -6.60 -3.06
N ILE A 159 -7.43 -7.84 -3.46
CA ILE A 159 -6.58 -9.00 -3.19
C ILE A 159 -6.23 -9.64 -4.53
N ILE A 160 -4.94 -9.80 -4.81
CA ILE A 160 -4.43 -10.59 -5.94
C ILE A 160 -3.74 -11.80 -5.35
N TRP A 161 -3.98 -12.99 -5.87
CA TRP A 161 -3.43 -14.20 -5.27
C TRP A 161 -3.12 -15.26 -6.31
N SER A 162 -2.19 -16.14 -5.97
CA SER A 162 -1.93 -17.37 -6.72
C SER A 162 -1.79 -18.52 -5.74
N ARG A 163 -2.15 -19.72 -6.19
CA ARG A 163 -2.01 -20.94 -5.39
C ARG A 163 -1.00 -21.86 -6.05
N LYS A 164 -0.04 -22.33 -5.25
CA LYS A 164 0.86 -23.43 -5.61
C LYS A 164 0.80 -24.45 -4.47
N GLU A 165 0.24 -25.62 -4.76
CA GLU A 165 0.05 -26.70 -3.77
C GLU A 165 -0.80 -26.25 -2.57
N ASP A 166 -0.26 -26.38 -1.35
CA ASP A 166 -0.89 -26.02 -0.07
C ASP A 166 -0.55 -24.60 0.40
N VAL A 167 0.05 -23.80 -0.49
CA VAL A 167 0.49 -22.45 -0.21
C VAL A 167 -0.21 -21.46 -1.13
N VAL A 168 -0.71 -20.38 -0.53
CA VAL A 168 -1.35 -19.27 -1.23
C VAL A 168 -0.48 -18.03 -1.05
N LYS A 169 0.02 -17.48 -2.17
CA LYS A 169 0.68 -16.18 -2.18
C LYS A 169 -0.36 -15.11 -2.44
N CYS A 170 -0.35 -14.03 -1.65
CA CYS A 170 -1.32 -12.95 -1.76
C CYS A 170 -0.64 -11.60 -1.75
N ALA A 171 -1.03 -10.71 -2.67
CA ALA A 171 -0.83 -9.28 -2.58
C ALA A 171 -2.10 -8.63 -2.05
N LEU A 172 -2.01 -8.05 -0.86
CA LEU A 172 -3.08 -7.37 -0.15
C LEU A 172 -2.93 -5.87 -0.32
N LEU A 173 -3.98 -5.21 -0.82
CA LEU A 173 -4.07 -3.75 -0.86
C LEU A 173 -5.14 -3.28 0.12
N LEU A 174 -4.72 -2.51 1.13
CA LEU A 174 -5.56 -2.06 2.24
C LEU A 174 -5.64 -0.54 2.29
N TYR A 175 -6.85 0.01 2.37
CA TYR A 175 -7.08 1.45 2.48
C TYR A 175 -7.70 1.79 3.83
N GLU A 176 -7.21 2.85 4.48
CA GLU A 176 -7.79 3.41 5.70
C GLU A 176 -9.17 4.04 5.45
N ASP A 177 -10.06 4.01 6.44
CA ASP A 177 -11.43 4.55 6.35
C ASP A 177 -11.52 6.03 5.97
N ILE A 178 -10.51 6.82 6.34
CA ILE A 178 -10.41 8.23 5.98
C ILE A 178 -10.31 8.40 4.46
N TYR A 179 -9.72 7.44 3.73
CA TYR A 179 -9.59 7.50 2.28
C TYR A 179 -10.96 7.69 1.60
N ASP A 180 -11.97 6.95 2.06
CA ASP A 180 -13.31 6.98 1.48
C ASP A 180 -14.10 8.24 1.88
N LYS A 181 -13.76 8.92 2.99
CA LYS A 181 -14.40 10.18 3.41
C LYS A 181 -14.09 11.34 2.47
N PHE A 182 -12.93 11.29 1.80
CA PHE A 182 -12.50 12.29 0.81
C PHE A 182 -12.79 11.87 -0.64
N LYS A 183 -13.76 10.96 -0.84
CA LYS A 183 -14.36 10.74 -2.15
C LYS A 183 -15.19 11.98 -2.56
N SER A 184 -14.52 13.07 -2.95
CA SER A 184 -15.00 13.74 -4.16
C SER A 184 -14.79 12.76 -5.30
N HIS A 185 -15.81 12.58 -6.11
CA HIS A 185 -15.93 11.63 -7.21
C HIS A 185 -14.63 11.47 -8.02
N SER A 186 -13.73 10.59 -7.60
CA SER A 186 -12.81 9.97 -8.54
C SER A 186 -13.66 8.98 -9.33
N PRO A 187 -13.58 8.95 -10.67
CA PRO A 187 -14.41 8.09 -11.47
C PRO A 187 -14.00 6.67 -11.15
N ILE A 188 -14.67 6.07 -10.16
CA ILE A 188 -14.88 4.64 -10.14
C ILE A 188 -15.38 4.37 -11.54
N ASN A 189 -14.59 3.65 -12.36
CA ASN A 189 -14.89 3.47 -13.77
C ASN A 189 -16.37 3.07 -13.86
N PRO A 190 -17.27 3.98 -14.31
CA PRO A 190 -18.70 3.76 -14.18
C PRO A 190 -19.12 2.49 -14.92
N GLU A 191 -18.36 2.17 -15.96
CA GLU A 191 -18.47 0.96 -16.76
C GLU A 191 -18.11 -0.29 -15.95
N LEU A 192 -17.09 -0.25 -15.10
CA LEU A 192 -16.73 -1.38 -14.25
C LEU A 192 -17.76 -1.61 -13.13
N GLU A 193 -18.31 -0.54 -12.56
CA GLU A 193 -19.39 -0.64 -11.56
C GLU A 193 -20.73 -1.03 -12.18
N ALA A 194 -21.02 -0.53 -13.39
CA ALA A 194 -22.16 -0.99 -14.18
C ALA A 194 -21.99 -2.48 -14.53
N LEU A 195 -20.81 -2.90 -14.97
CA LEU A 195 -20.50 -4.30 -15.26
C LEU A 195 -20.66 -5.19 -14.02
N LYS A 196 -20.17 -4.75 -12.86
CA LYS A 196 -20.39 -5.46 -11.58
C LYS A 196 -21.88 -5.55 -11.23
N LYS A 197 -22.64 -4.46 -11.37
CA LYS A 197 -24.09 -4.46 -11.12
C LYS A 197 -24.83 -5.37 -12.09
N ASP A 198 -24.45 -5.38 -13.37
CA ASP A 198 -25.03 -6.25 -14.38
C ASP A 198 -24.67 -7.72 -14.14
N LEU A 199 -23.45 -8.00 -13.69
CA LEU A 199 -23.02 -9.33 -13.24
C LEU A 199 -23.86 -9.82 -12.05
N ILE A 200 -24.04 -8.99 -11.01
CA ILE A 200 -24.88 -9.32 -9.84
C ILE A 200 -26.34 -9.56 -10.27
N LYS A 201 -26.86 -8.73 -11.18
CA LYS A 201 -28.22 -8.89 -11.71
C LYS A 201 -28.35 -10.19 -12.50
N ASN A 202 -27.35 -10.54 -13.30
CA ASN A 202 -27.33 -11.77 -14.06
C ASN A 202 -27.25 -13.00 -13.13
N ASP A 203 -26.43 -12.94 -12.08
CA ASP A 203 -26.31 -14.00 -11.07
C ASP A 203 -27.65 -14.26 -10.36
N ASN A 204 -28.32 -13.20 -9.90
CA ASN A 204 -29.67 -13.31 -9.32
C ASN A 204 -30.71 -13.85 -10.32
N THR A 205 -30.58 -13.51 -11.61
CA THR A 205 -31.47 -14.00 -12.66
C THR A 205 -31.24 -15.49 -12.92
N LEU A 206 -29.98 -15.93 -12.90
CA LEU A 206 -29.60 -17.34 -13.03
C LEU A 206 -30.12 -18.14 -11.83
N ASP A 207 -29.96 -17.64 -10.60
CA ASP A 207 -30.53 -18.27 -9.40
C ASP A 207 -32.05 -18.42 -9.49
N PHE A 208 -32.74 -17.37 -9.92
CA PHE A 208 -34.18 -17.42 -10.11
C PHE A 208 -34.58 -18.45 -11.19
N LEU A 209 -33.85 -18.49 -12.30
CA LEU A 209 -34.08 -19.45 -13.38
C LEU A 209 -33.86 -20.89 -12.91
N ILE A 210 -32.77 -21.15 -12.18
CA ILE A 210 -32.44 -22.46 -11.63
C ILE A 210 -33.56 -22.93 -10.69
N ASN A 211 -34.01 -22.06 -9.78
CA ASN A 211 -35.13 -22.37 -8.89
C ASN A 211 -36.43 -22.64 -9.66
N LEU A 212 -36.74 -21.85 -10.69
CA LEU A 212 -37.94 -22.03 -11.51
C LEU A 212 -37.90 -23.32 -12.33
N LEU A 213 -36.73 -23.74 -12.82
CA LEU A 213 -36.54 -25.01 -13.51
C LEU A 213 -36.67 -26.21 -12.56
N HIS A 214 -36.21 -26.08 -11.31
CA HIS A 214 -36.42 -27.09 -10.28
C HIS A 214 -37.89 -27.19 -9.86
N GLU A 215 -38.58 -26.07 -9.62
CA GLU A 215 -40.01 -26.05 -9.30
C GLU A 215 -40.89 -26.67 -10.39
N ARG A 216 -40.44 -26.60 -11.65
CA ARG A 216 -41.11 -27.23 -12.80
C ARG A 216 -40.69 -28.69 -13.04
N ASN A 217 -39.91 -29.29 -12.13
CA ASN A 217 -39.36 -30.64 -12.23
C ASN A 217 -38.52 -30.90 -13.50
N ILE A 218 -37.90 -29.86 -14.06
CA ILE A 218 -36.99 -29.97 -15.21
C ILE A 218 -35.58 -30.33 -14.72
N LEU A 219 -35.17 -29.75 -13.59
CA LEU A 219 -33.93 -30.09 -12.88
C LEU A 219 -34.27 -30.98 -11.69
N ASN A 220 -33.50 -32.07 -11.51
CA ASN A 220 -33.62 -32.91 -10.33
C ASN A 220 -32.71 -32.40 -9.20
N SER A 221 -32.81 -33.03 -8.03
CA SER A 221 -32.03 -32.63 -6.85
C SER A 221 -30.52 -32.81 -7.02
N ASP A 222 -30.07 -33.80 -7.81
CA ASP A 222 -28.65 -34.00 -8.13
C ASP A 222 -28.13 -32.91 -9.07
N ASP A 223 -28.94 -32.45 -10.03
CA ASP A 223 -28.62 -31.31 -10.90
C ASP A 223 -28.47 -30.03 -10.07
N MET A 224 -29.36 -29.82 -9.09
CA MET A 224 -29.28 -28.68 -8.17
C MET A 224 -28.03 -28.72 -7.30
N GLU A 225 -27.60 -29.91 -6.87
CA GLU A 225 -26.39 -30.09 -6.08
C GLU A 225 -25.15 -29.79 -6.94
N ASN A 226 -25.09 -30.32 -8.16
CA ASN A 226 -24.01 -30.04 -9.12
C ASN A 226 -23.93 -28.55 -9.49
N ILE A 227 -25.08 -27.89 -9.71
CA ILE A 227 -25.14 -26.45 -10.00
C ILE A 227 -24.67 -25.63 -8.80
N LYS A 228 -25.07 -25.98 -7.56
CA LYS A 228 -24.60 -25.29 -6.35
C LYS A 228 -23.10 -25.44 -6.12
N ILE A 229 -22.52 -26.59 -6.47
CA ILE A 229 -21.06 -26.80 -6.46
C ILE A 229 -20.38 -25.85 -7.46
N CYS A 230 -20.95 -25.68 -8.65
CA CYS A 230 -20.48 -24.75 -9.68
C CYS A 230 -20.74 -23.26 -9.36
N GLN A 231 -21.77 -22.91 -8.58
CA GLN A 231 -22.09 -21.53 -8.20
C GLN A 231 -21.30 -21.05 -6.99
N LYS A 232 -21.02 -21.93 -6.01
CA LYS A 232 -20.06 -21.63 -4.92
C LYS A 232 -18.68 -21.21 -5.44
N THR A 233 -18.41 -21.45 -6.71
CA THR A 233 -17.18 -21.08 -7.38
C THR A 233 -17.20 -19.68 -8.00
N MET A 234 -18.25 -18.86 -7.91
CA MET A 234 -18.21 -17.45 -8.34
C MET A 234 -17.85 -16.51 -7.18
N ASN A 235 -16.65 -16.71 -6.65
CA ASN A 235 -16.06 -15.85 -5.63
C ASN A 235 -15.46 -14.62 -6.32
N THR A 236 -15.80 -13.38 -5.92
CA THR A 236 -15.19 -12.16 -6.48
C THR A 236 -13.67 -12.12 -6.29
N LEU A 237 -13.13 -12.89 -5.34
CA LEU A 237 -11.70 -13.14 -5.21
C LEU A 237 -11.09 -13.85 -6.41
N LYS A 238 -11.85 -14.64 -7.18
CA LYS A 238 -11.36 -15.27 -8.42
C LYS A 238 -10.93 -14.25 -9.47
N PHE A 239 -11.50 -13.04 -9.48
CA PHE A 239 -11.02 -11.97 -10.37
C PHE A 239 -9.61 -11.48 -9.98
N GLY A 240 -9.16 -11.80 -8.77
CA GLY A 240 -7.80 -11.56 -8.31
C GLY A 240 -6.88 -12.77 -8.45
N GLU A 241 -7.37 -13.92 -8.90
CA GLU A 241 -6.55 -15.14 -9.07
C GLU A 241 -5.67 -14.98 -10.32
N VAL A 242 -4.37 -15.29 -10.17
CA VAL A 242 -3.38 -15.26 -11.25
C VAL A 242 -2.53 -16.53 -11.19
N GLU A 243 -1.96 -16.94 -12.32
CA GLU A 243 -1.11 -18.14 -12.40
C GLU A 243 0.17 -17.99 -11.56
N ASP A 244 0.83 -16.84 -11.71
CA ASP A 244 2.01 -16.49 -10.93
C ASP A 244 1.94 -15.04 -10.44
N LEU A 245 1.87 -14.87 -9.12
CA LEU A 245 1.76 -13.56 -8.49
C LEU A 245 2.98 -12.69 -8.76
N GLU A 246 4.19 -13.24 -8.70
CA GLU A 246 5.42 -12.45 -8.82
C GLU A 246 5.59 -11.95 -10.25
N GLU A 247 5.30 -12.80 -11.23
CA GLU A 247 5.30 -12.40 -12.63
C GLU A 247 4.24 -11.32 -12.91
N PHE A 248 3.03 -11.50 -12.39
CA PHE A 248 1.95 -10.53 -12.54
C PHE A 248 2.33 -9.15 -11.97
N LEU A 249 2.83 -9.11 -10.72
CA LEU A 249 3.22 -7.86 -10.07
C LEU A 249 4.38 -7.18 -10.82
N ARG A 250 5.34 -7.95 -11.35
CA ARG A 250 6.45 -7.43 -12.16
C ARG A 250 5.96 -6.79 -13.46
N ILE A 251 5.04 -7.43 -14.18
CA ILE A 251 4.53 -6.96 -15.48
C ILE A 251 3.72 -5.68 -15.29
N TYR A 252 2.81 -5.68 -14.32
CA TYR A 252 1.87 -4.58 -14.13
C TYR A 252 2.39 -3.48 -13.19
N LYS A 253 3.58 -3.66 -12.60
CA LYS A 253 4.20 -2.73 -11.63
C LYS A 253 3.24 -2.34 -10.52
N ILE A 254 2.44 -3.30 -10.08
CA ILE A 254 1.51 -3.16 -8.96
C ILE A 254 2.28 -3.42 -7.69
#